data_AF-A0A9N9GF58-F1
#
_entry.id   AF-A0A9N9GF58-F1
#
_cell.length_a   1.000
_cell.length_b   1.000
_cell.length_c   1.000
_cell.angle_alpha   90.00
_cell.angle_beta   90.00
_cell.angle_gamma   90.00
#
_symmetry.space_group_name_H-M   'P 1'
#
loop_
_entity.id
_entity.type
_entity.pdbx_description
1 polymer ?
#
loop_
_entity_poly.entity_id
_entity_poly.type
_entity_poly.pdbx_seq_one_letter_code
_entity_poly.pdbx_strand_id
1 'polypeptide(L)'
;MSNKNHLINPRPPSYGSIPSHGHPQGDIMEPRLSLPPAFLVKVKISTSGVLTLLLVGFTEEIVRLVWLFYALEDASTGNDVYQDFLIAYWLGLGWATAEAIYFIIQNFIAVRWYKEEAGLNGPYAEERLELEEILGRPLTKVSAWWGVMWRVTWILAHIGFSCWIAFESILVYPAAMVHGLLHVVWGYCLPVFGIPTVSYVTLVLTLAMFLIGLALFGLIV
;
A
#
# COMPACT_ATOMS: atom_id res chain seq x y z
N MET A 1 -55.35 0.95 -28.78
CA MET A 1 -56.13 0.09 -27.86
C MET A 1 -55.67 -1.35 -28.02
N SER A 2 -55.47 -2.00 -26.89
CA SER A 2 -54.72 -3.25 -26.64
C SER A 2 -55.28 -4.48 -27.36
N ASN A 3 -54.39 -5.35 -27.86
CA ASN A 3 -54.74 -6.73 -28.21
C ASN A 3 -53.86 -7.72 -27.44
N LYS A 4 -54.53 -8.78 -26.98
CA LYS A 4 -54.09 -9.81 -26.02
C LYS A 4 -52.96 -10.67 -26.59
N ASN A 5 -52.10 -11.20 -25.72
CA ASN A 5 -51.71 -12.61 -25.74
C ASN A 5 -51.12 -13.04 -24.40
N HIS A 6 -51.78 -14.02 -23.78
CA HIS A 6 -51.34 -14.73 -22.59
C HIS A 6 -50.05 -15.50 -22.90
N LEU A 7 -48.96 -15.17 -22.22
CA LEU A 7 -47.74 -15.97 -22.24
C LEU A 7 -47.90 -17.15 -21.29
N ILE A 8 -47.81 -18.33 -21.87
CA ILE A 8 -47.79 -19.65 -21.24
C ILE A 8 -46.44 -19.81 -20.53
N ASN A 9 -46.48 -20.09 -19.23
CA ASN A 9 -45.28 -20.49 -18.47
C ASN A 9 -44.82 -21.88 -18.94
N PRO A 10 -43.57 -22.05 -19.43
CA PRO A 10 -43.05 -23.38 -19.69
C PRO A 10 -42.79 -24.11 -18.35
N ARG A 11 -43.34 -25.33 -18.22
CA ARG A 11 -42.98 -26.23 -17.12
C ARG A 11 -41.49 -26.60 -17.19
N PRO A 12 -40.79 -26.71 -16.05
CA PRO A 12 -39.46 -27.30 -16.02
C PRO A 12 -39.51 -28.78 -16.42
N PRO A 13 -38.44 -29.31 -17.03
CA PRO A 13 -38.36 -30.72 -17.43
C PRO A 13 -38.40 -31.64 -16.21
N SER A 14 -39.15 -32.73 -16.32
CA SER A 14 -39.19 -33.78 -15.30
C SER A 14 -37.86 -34.54 -15.28
N TYR A 15 -37.12 -34.44 -14.17
CA TYR A 15 -36.04 -35.37 -13.90
C TYR A 15 -36.64 -36.70 -13.44
N GLY A 16 -36.32 -37.76 -14.18
CA GLY A 16 -36.70 -39.13 -13.82
C GLY A 16 -36.18 -39.52 -12.44
N SER A 17 -36.98 -40.27 -11.72
CA SER A 17 -36.67 -40.90 -10.44
C SER A 17 -35.45 -41.82 -10.57
N ILE A 18 -34.41 -41.56 -9.78
CA ILE A 18 -33.24 -42.43 -9.62
C ILE A 18 -33.62 -43.56 -8.62
N PRO A 19 -33.29 -44.83 -8.89
CA PRO A 19 -33.61 -45.95 -7.99
C PRO A 19 -32.84 -45.84 -6.67
N SER A 20 -33.52 -46.07 -5.55
CA SER A 20 -32.88 -46.22 -4.25
C SER A 20 -32.13 -47.54 -4.18
N HIS A 21 -30.81 -47.49 -4.28
CA HIS A 21 -29.96 -48.62 -3.90
C HIS A 21 -28.89 -48.16 -2.92
N GLY A 22 -28.99 -48.72 -1.70
CA GLY A 22 -27.88 -49.10 -0.84
C GLY A 22 -27.00 -47.97 -0.33
N HIS A 23 -27.03 -47.75 0.98
CA HIS A 23 -25.89 -47.15 1.71
C HIS A 23 -24.62 -48.01 1.51
N PRO A 24 -23.50 -47.43 1.08
CA PRO A 24 -22.20 -47.79 1.62
C PRO A 24 -21.82 -46.69 2.62
N GLN A 25 -21.42 -47.10 3.83
CA GLN A 25 -20.69 -46.24 4.76
C GLN A 25 -19.41 -45.78 4.07
N GLY A 26 -19.46 -44.60 3.46
CA GLY A 26 -18.29 -43.86 3.03
C GLY A 26 -17.85 -42.97 4.18
N ASP A 27 -16.63 -43.18 4.64
CA ASP A 27 -15.97 -42.31 5.62
C ASP A 27 -16.19 -40.85 5.25
N ILE A 28 -16.82 -40.11 6.17
CA ILE A 28 -16.90 -38.66 6.11
C ILE A 28 -15.45 -38.18 6.26
N MET A 29 -14.76 -37.96 5.12
CA MET A 29 -13.56 -37.15 5.13
C MET A 29 -13.99 -35.75 5.57
N GLU A 30 -13.85 -35.49 6.87
CA GLU A 30 -13.79 -34.12 7.35
C GLU A 30 -12.76 -33.39 6.48
N PRO A 31 -13.09 -32.21 5.92
CA PRO A 31 -12.08 -31.39 5.29
C PRO A 31 -11.12 -30.99 6.41
N ARG A 32 -10.00 -31.72 6.52
CA ARG A 32 -8.85 -31.27 7.28
C ARG A 32 -8.47 -29.95 6.62
N LEU A 33 -8.87 -28.87 7.28
CA LEU A 33 -8.35 -27.53 7.05
C LEU A 33 -6.88 -27.59 7.46
N SER A 34 -6.05 -28.26 6.65
CA SER A 34 -4.61 -28.15 6.76
C SER A 34 -4.31 -26.72 6.38
N LEU A 35 -4.19 -25.88 7.40
CA LEU A 35 -3.54 -24.58 7.25
C LEU A 35 -2.28 -24.84 6.42
N PRO A 36 -2.08 -24.11 5.30
CA PRO A 36 -0.85 -24.25 4.56
C PRO A 36 0.30 -24.07 5.56
N PRO A 37 1.34 -24.92 5.49
CA PRO A 37 2.48 -24.78 6.39
C PRO A 37 2.92 -23.32 6.32
N ALA A 38 3.06 -22.68 7.49
CA ALA A 38 3.56 -21.32 7.57
C ALA A 38 4.86 -21.27 6.77
N PHE A 39 4.80 -20.68 5.58
CA PHE A 39 5.95 -20.53 4.73
C PHE A 39 6.81 -19.48 5.41
N LEU A 40 7.74 -19.94 6.25
CA LEU A 40 8.75 -19.09 6.85
C LEU A 40 9.69 -18.66 5.73
N VAL A 41 9.34 -17.55 5.07
CA VAL A 41 10.24 -16.86 4.15
C VAL A 41 11.48 -16.50 4.97
N LYS A 42 12.62 -17.12 4.65
CA LYS A 42 13.91 -16.70 5.20
C LYS A 42 14.29 -15.38 4.53
N VAL A 43 13.84 -14.27 5.09
CA VAL A 43 14.24 -12.95 4.61
C VAL A 43 15.71 -12.73 5.00
N LYS A 44 16.59 -12.68 3.99
CA LYS A 44 17.99 -12.33 4.21
C LYS A 44 18.08 -10.83 4.47
N ILE A 45 18.24 -10.45 5.73
CA ILE A 45 18.45 -9.05 6.11
C ILE A 45 19.85 -8.63 5.64
N SER A 46 19.90 -7.66 4.73
CA SER A 46 21.14 -7.06 4.27
C SER A 46 21.39 -5.78 5.05
N THR A 47 22.53 -5.67 5.73
CA THR A 47 22.93 -4.45 6.43
C THR A 47 23.01 -3.25 5.48
N SER A 48 23.48 -3.46 4.26
CA SER A 48 23.51 -2.42 3.23
C SER A 48 22.10 -2.03 2.78
N GLY A 49 21.18 -2.98 2.66
CA GLY A 49 19.78 -2.71 2.30
C GLY A 49 19.06 -1.89 3.36
N VAL A 50 19.20 -2.27 4.63
CA VAL A 50 18.67 -1.51 5.77
C VAL A 50 19.23 -0.09 5.79
N LEU A 51 20.55 0.05 5.64
CA LEU A 51 21.20 1.36 5.65
C LEU A 51 20.72 2.25 4.50
N THR A 52 20.59 1.71 3.29
CA THR A 52 20.07 2.45 2.13
C THR A 52 18.65 2.94 2.39
N LEU A 53 17.75 2.09 2.89
CA LEU A 53 16.36 2.47 3.16
C LEU A 53 16.26 3.55 4.25
N LEU A 54 17.10 3.48 5.29
CA LEU A 54 17.20 4.52 6.30
C LEU A 54 17.71 5.84 5.70
N LEU A 55 18.75 5.78 4.87
CA LEU A 55 19.34 6.97 4.25
C LEU A 55 18.38 7.64 3.26
N VAL A 56 17.56 6.88 2.54
CA VAL A 56 16.52 7.42 1.65
C VAL A 56 15.53 8.25 2.47
N GLY A 57 14.92 7.66 3.50
CA GLY A 57 13.98 8.38 4.36
C GLY A 57 14.61 9.61 5.02
N PHE A 58 15.88 9.52 5.43
CA PHE A 58 16.60 10.66 6.00
C PHE A 58 16.84 11.77 4.98
N THR A 59 17.27 11.41 3.77
CA THR A 59 17.51 12.37 2.69
C THR A 59 16.24 13.11 2.32
N GLU A 60 15.12 12.40 2.21
CA GLU A 60 13.82 13.01 1.90
C GLU A 60 13.42 14.07 2.93
N GLU A 61 13.55 13.78 4.22
CA GLU A 61 13.16 14.73 5.27
C GLU A 61 14.11 15.94 5.35
N ILE A 62 15.40 15.77 5.06
CA ILE A 62 16.33 16.90 4.95
C ILE A 62 15.96 17.79 3.76
N VAL A 63 15.65 17.20 2.60
CA VAL A 63 15.21 17.98 1.44
C VAL A 63 13.88 18.67 1.73
N ARG A 64 12.96 18.02 2.43
CA ARG A 64 11.69 18.61 2.87
C ARG A 64 11.91 19.83 3.78
N LEU A 65 12.81 19.72 4.77
CA LEU A 65 13.19 20.84 5.64
C LEU A 65 13.71 22.03 4.83
N VAL A 66 14.58 21.80 3.83
CA VAL A 66 15.11 22.86 2.98
C VAL A 66 13.99 23.56 2.21
N TRP A 67 13.04 22.81 1.63
CA TRP A 67 11.89 23.39 0.94
C TRP A 67 10.99 24.21 1.87
N LEU A 68 10.71 23.69 3.08
CA LEU A 68 9.91 24.41 4.07
C LEU A 68 10.61 25.68 4.55
N PHE A 69 11.92 25.64 4.75
CA PHE A 69 12.70 26.82 5.13
C PHE A 69 12.50 27.96 4.13
N TYR A 70 12.67 27.69 2.83
CA TYR A 70 12.48 28.70 1.79
C TYR A 70 11.01 29.13 1.65
N ALA A 71 10.06 28.20 1.71
CA ALA A 71 8.65 28.50 1.53
C ALA A 71 8.08 29.37 2.68
N LEU A 72 8.52 29.11 3.91
CA LEU A 72 8.09 29.87 5.10
C LEU A 72 8.82 31.21 5.20
N GLU A 73 10.09 31.30 4.79
CA GLU A 73 10.82 32.57 4.72
C GLU A 73 10.16 33.55 3.73
N ASP A 74 9.78 33.08 2.54
CA ASP A 74 9.09 33.90 1.52
C ASP A 74 7.67 34.32 1.98
N ALA A 75 7.00 33.45 2.75
CA ALA A 75 5.67 33.70 3.30
C ALA A 75 5.64 34.66 4.50
N SER A 76 6.79 34.99 5.10
CA SER A 76 6.95 35.71 6.39
C SER A 76 6.45 37.16 6.46
N THR A 77 5.60 37.60 5.54
CA THR A 77 4.94 38.92 5.61
C THR A 77 3.83 38.99 6.67
N GLY A 78 3.47 37.88 7.33
CA GLY A 78 2.63 37.84 8.52
C GLY A 78 2.75 36.52 9.28
N ASN A 79 2.69 36.56 10.61
CA ASN A 79 2.64 35.37 11.49
C ASN A 79 1.25 34.71 11.42
N ASP A 80 0.87 34.15 10.28
CA ASP A 80 -0.37 33.38 10.14
C ASP A 80 -0.10 31.87 10.21
N VAL A 81 -0.36 31.29 11.39
CA VAL A 81 -0.24 29.85 11.65
C VAL A 81 -1.04 29.01 10.64
N TYR A 82 -2.15 29.55 10.12
CA TYR A 82 -2.94 28.85 9.10
C TYR A 82 -2.24 28.82 7.74
N GLN A 83 -1.48 29.87 7.39
CA GLN A 83 -0.69 29.90 6.18
C GLN A 83 0.47 28.89 6.24
N ASP A 84 1.15 28.80 7.38
CA ASP A 84 2.22 27.82 7.61
C ASP A 84 1.69 26.39 7.47
N PHE A 85 0.50 26.11 8.02
CA PHE A 85 -0.19 24.83 7.84
C PHE A 85 -0.47 24.56 6.36
N LEU A 86 -1.02 25.53 5.62
CA LEU A 86 -1.36 25.32 4.21
C LEU A 86 -0.10 25.03 3.38
N ILE A 87 1.00 25.74 3.63
CA ILE A 87 2.29 25.50 2.96
C ILE A 87 2.74 24.06 3.23
N ALA A 88 2.72 23.63 4.50
CA ALA A 88 3.09 22.28 4.90
C ALA A 88 2.19 21.22 4.26
N TYR A 89 0.88 21.44 4.29
CA TYR A 89 -0.12 20.55 3.73
C TYR A 89 0.07 20.36 2.21
N TRP A 90 0.22 21.47 1.48
CA TRP A 90 0.42 21.42 0.02
C TRP A 90 1.77 20.85 -0.37
N LEU A 91 2.83 21.13 0.39
CA LEU A 91 4.13 20.49 0.18
C LEU A 91 4.02 18.98 0.36
N GLY A 92 3.40 18.52 1.45
CA GLY A 92 3.23 17.08 1.72
C GLY A 92 2.39 16.38 0.65
N LEU A 93 1.30 17.01 0.20
CA LEU A 93 0.47 16.48 -0.88
C LEU A 93 1.19 16.46 -2.23
N GLY A 94 1.95 17.52 -2.54
CA GLY A 94 2.79 17.60 -3.74
C GLY A 94 3.86 16.52 -3.76
N TRP A 95 4.50 16.27 -2.62
CA TRP A 95 5.48 15.20 -2.45
C TRP A 95 4.89 13.81 -2.72
N ALA A 96 3.77 13.49 -2.06
CA ALA A 96 3.07 12.22 -2.25
C ALA A 96 2.60 12.03 -3.70
N THR A 97 2.22 13.13 -4.37
CA THR A 97 1.84 13.12 -5.78
C THR A 97 3.02 12.82 -6.69
N ALA A 98 4.20 13.42 -6.44
CA ALA A 98 5.41 13.16 -7.20
C ALA A 98 5.83 11.68 -7.10
N GLU A 99 5.78 11.11 -5.90
CA GLU A 99 6.04 9.69 -5.70
C GLU A 99 5.00 8.77 -6.36
N ALA A 100 3.73 9.16 -6.33
CA ALA A 100 2.68 8.43 -7.03
C ALA A 100 2.94 8.39 -8.54
N ILE A 101 3.33 9.53 -9.13
CA ILE A 101 3.69 9.62 -10.55
C ILE A 101 4.91 8.75 -10.85
N TYR A 102 5.98 8.86 -10.04
CA TYR A 102 7.19 8.04 -10.19
C TYR A 102 6.86 6.54 -10.19
N PHE A 103 6.06 6.09 -9.22
CA PHE A 103 5.64 4.71 -9.12
C PHE A 103 4.76 4.27 -10.30
N ILE A 104 3.81 5.10 -10.72
CA ILE A 104 2.95 4.79 -11.88
C ILE A 104 3.83 4.62 -13.13
N ILE A 105 4.77 5.53 -13.37
CA ILE A 105 5.70 5.45 -14.50
C ILE A 105 6.53 4.16 -14.42
N GLN A 106 7.12 3.85 -13.26
CA GLN A 106 7.87 2.61 -13.07
C GLN A 106 7.02 1.37 -13.33
N ASN A 107 5.78 1.34 -12.85
CA ASN A 107 4.88 0.22 -13.11
C ASN A 107 4.47 0.12 -14.58
N PHE A 108 4.26 1.23 -15.29
CA PHE A 108 3.97 1.17 -16.73
C PHE A 108 5.17 0.62 -17.51
N ILE A 109 6.38 1.04 -17.15
CA ILE A 109 7.61 0.52 -17.74
C ILE A 109 7.76 -0.98 -17.43
N ALA A 110 7.58 -1.38 -16.17
CA ALA A 110 7.65 -2.78 -15.74
C ALA A 110 6.55 -3.64 -16.38
N VAL A 111 5.30 -3.18 -16.42
CA VAL A 111 4.17 -3.88 -17.05
C VAL A 111 4.37 -4.01 -18.55
N ARG A 112 4.93 -2.99 -19.23
CA ARG A 112 5.32 -3.11 -20.64
C ARG A 112 6.32 -4.25 -20.83
N TRP A 113 7.31 -4.37 -19.94
CA TRP A 113 8.29 -5.46 -19.98
C TRP A 113 7.69 -6.82 -19.65
N TYR A 114 6.65 -6.89 -18.81
CA TYR A 114 5.94 -8.14 -18.51
C TYR A 114 4.99 -8.62 -19.62
N LYS A 115 4.53 -7.71 -20.49
CA LYS A 115 3.52 -8.00 -21.52
C LYS A 115 4.11 -8.35 -22.89
N GLU A 116 5.37 -7.98 -23.15
CA GLU A 116 6.14 -8.55 -24.26
C GLU A 116 6.46 -10.01 -23.91
N GLU A 117 6.14 -10.96 -24.81
CA GLU A 117 5.96 -12.42 -24.62
C GLU A 117 7.12 -13.24 -24.01
N ALA A 118 8.12 -12.58 -23.42
CA ALA A 118 9.21 -13.22 -22.70
C ALA A 118 8.90 -13.45 -21.20
N GLY A 119 7.70 -13.18 -20.66
CA GLY A 119 7.42 -13.21 -19.21
C GLY A 119 7.69 -14.52 -18.43
N LEU A 120 8.01 -15.64 -19.09
CA LEU A 120 8.50 -16.88 -18.47
C LEU A 120 9.99 -17.18 -18.75
N ASN A 121 10.60 -16.56 -19.76
CA ASN A 121 11.99 -16.81 -20.22
C ASN A 121 12.77 -15.50 -20.51
N GLY A 122 12.30 -14.38 -19.99
CA GLY A 122 12.80 -13.05 -20.27
C GLY A 122 13.76 -12.59 -19.18
N PRO A 123 14.48 -11.49 -19.42
CA PRO A 123 15.51 -11.00 -18.49
C PRO A 123 14.98 -10.66 -17.09
N TYR A 124 13.66 -10.52 -16.93
CA TYR A 124 12.99 -10.15 -15.67
C TYR A 124 12.15 -11.29 -15.05
N ALA A 125 12.29 -12.53 -15.56
CA ALA A 125 11.59 -13.68 -15.00
C ALA A 125 12.03 -13.98 -13.55
N GLU A 126 13.31 -13.77 -13.24
CA GLU A 126 13.85 -13.89 -11.87
C GLU A 126 13.23 -12.83 -10.95
N GLU A 127 13.23 -11.56 -11.36
CA GLU A 127 12.60 -10.47 -10.58
C GLU A 127 11.09 -10.69 -10.35
N ARG A 128 10.40 -11.28 -11.33
CA ARG A 128 8.99 -11.68 -11.19
C ARG A 128 8.81 -12.74 -10.12
N LEU A 129 9.65 -13.77 -10.14
CA LEU A 129 9.61 -14.88 -9.19
C LEU A 129 10.00 -14.39 -7.80
N GLU A 130 11.00 -13.51 -7.69
CA GLU A 130 11.37 -12.83 -6.44
C GLU A 130 10.21 -12.00 -5.90
N LEU A 131 9.51 -11.22 -6.74
CA LEU A 131 8.32 -10.48 -6.31
C LEU A 131 7.19 -11.42 -5.88
N GLU A 132 6.91 -12.49 -6.61
CA GLU A 132 5.87 -13.45 -6.24
C GLU A 132 6.22 -14.22 -4.96
N GLU A 133 7.51 -14.51 -4.73
CA GLU A 133 8.04 -15.08 -3.49
C GLU A 133 7.88 -14.10 -2.33
N ILE A 134 8.28 -12.84 -2.52
CA ILE A 134 8.09 -11.75 -1.55
C ILE A 134 6.61 -11.56 -1.23
N LEU A 135 5.74 -11.60 -2.22
CA LEU A 135 4.32 -11.38 -2.01
C LEU A 135 3.59 -12.63 -1.48
N GLY A 136 4.25 -13.79 -1.51
CA GLY A 136 3.68 -15.09 -1.13
C GLY A 136 2.50 -15.53 -2.00
N ARG A 137 2.29 -14.89 -3.15
CA ARG A 137 1.16 -15.15 -4.07
C ARG A 137 1.48 -14.66 -5.48
N PRO A 138 0.88 -15.27 -6.51
CA PRO A 138 1.04 -14.81 -7.88
C PRO A 138 0.56 -13.37 -8.03
N LEU A 139 1.31 -12.57 -8.79
CA LEU A 139 1.05 -11.14 -9.02
C LEU A 139 -0.36 -10.89 -9.56
N THR A 140 -0.89 -11.84 -10.34
CA THR A 140 -2.25 -11.81 -10.91
C THR A 140 -3.36 -11.83 -9.87
N LYS A 141 -3.06 -12.22 -8.63
CA LYS A 141 -4.02 -12.27 -7.51
C LYS A 141 -3.85 -11.11 -6.53
N VAL A 142 -2.96 -10.16 -6.79
CA VAL A 142 -2.80 -8.96 -5.97
C VAL A 142 -3.87 -7.96 -6.37
N SER A 143 -4.80 -7.69 -5.44
CA SER A 143 -5.87 -6.71 -5.67
C SER A 143 -5.31 -5.30 -5.84
N ALA A 144 -5.85 -4.56 -6.82
CA ALA A 144 -5.57 -3.13 -7.02
C ALA A 144 -5.87 -2.28 -5.78
N TRP A 145 -6.74 -2.77 -4.89
CA TRP A 145 -7.03 -2.17 -3.59
C TRP A 145 -5.76 -1.88 -2.77
N TRP A 146 -4.77 -2.79 -2.81
CA TRP A 146 -3.53 -2.61 -2.04
C TRP A 146 -2.71 -1.42 -2.55
N GLY A 147 -2.72 -1.18 -3.87
CA GLY A 147 -2.10 0.02 -4.45
C GLY A 147 -2.78 1.31 -3.98
N VAL A 148 -4.11 1.34 -3.89
CA VAL A 148 -4.86 2.49 -3.36
C VAL A 148 -4.52 2.72 -1.89
N MET A 149 -4.53 1.66 -1.07
CA MET A 149 -4.17 1.75 0.35
C MET A 149 -2.77 2.31 0.55
N TRP A 150 -1.78 1.88 -0.25
CA TRP A 150 -0.42 2.42 -0.17
C TRP A 150 -0.35 3.90 -0.48
N ARG A 151 -1.09 4.36 -1.50
CA ARG A 151 -1.13 5.78 -1.87
C ARG A 151 -1.74 6.64 -0.77
N VAL A 152 -2.88 6.22 -0.21
CA VAL A 152 -3.51 6.92 0.91
C VAL A 152 -2.56 6.98 2.11
N THR A 153 -1.93 5.85 2.43
CA THR A 153 -0.98 5.73 3.54
C THR A 153 0.19 6.71 3.40
N TRP A 154 0.76 6.85 2.20
CA TRP A 154 1.85 7.79 1.92
C TRP A 154 1.43 9.25 1.87
N ILE A 155 0.24 9.55 1.34
CA ILE A 155 -0.32 10.91 1.42
C ILE A 155 -0.39 11.37 2.89
N LEU A 156 -0.93 10.52 3.78
CA LEU A 156 -1.01 10.82 5.20
C LEU A 156 0.38 11.01 5.84
N ALA A 157 1.33 10.14 5.50
CA ALA A 157 2.70 10.23 6.03
C ALA A 157 3.37 11.55 5.64
N HIS A 158 3.38 11.89 4.35
CA HIS A 158 4.07 13.10 3.86
C HIS A 158 3.40 14.38 4.34
N ILE A 159 2.06 14.44 4.41
CA ILE A 159 1.40 15.60 5.00
C ILE A 159 1.77 15.71 6.49
N GLY A 160 1.73 14.59 7.23
CA GLY A 160 2.13 14.55 8.64
C GLY A 160 3.56 15.07 8.86
N PHE A 161 4.53 14.52 8.13
CA PHE A 161 5.94 14.96 8.23
C PHE A 161 6.15 16.41 7.86
N SER A 162 5.51 16.88 6.78
CA SER A 162 5.56 18.30 6.41
C SER A 162 5.03 19.18 7.54
N CYS A 163 3.91 18.80 8.17
CA CYS A 163 3.35 19.55 9.30
C CYS A 163 4.29 19.56 10.50
N TRP A 164 4.90 18.41 10.83
CA TRP A 164 5.84 18.33 11.96
C TRP A 164 7.02 19.29 11.75
N ILE A 165 7.65 19.22 10.57
CA ILE A 165 8.85 20.02 10.28
C ILE A 165 8.52 21.51 10.14
N ALA A 166 7.35 21.85 9.57
CA ALA A 166 6.90 23.23 9.44
C ALA A 166 6.56 23.85 10.80
N PHE A 167 5.99 23.05 11.72
CA PHE A 167 5.69 23.51 13.08
C PHE A 167 6.96 23.80 13.87
N GLU A 168 7.93 22.88 13.81
CA GLU A 168 9.23 23.05 14.45
C GLU A 168 10.30 22.29 13.69
N SER A 169 11.33 23.01 13.22
CA SER A 169 12.36 22.44 12.33
C SER A 169 13.13 21.29 12.97
N ILE A 170 13.25 21.26 14.31
CA ILE A 170 13.91 20.15 15.02
C ILE A 170 13.17 18.82 14.86
N LEU A 171 11.89 18.84 14.49
CA LEU A 171 11.10 17.62 14.26
C LEU A 171 11.51 16.89 12.96
N VAL A 172 12.44 17.43 12.18
CA VAL A 172 13.08 16.72 11.06
C VAL A 172 13.76 15.43 11.51
N TYR A 173 14.38 15.39 12.69
CA TYR A 173 15.08 14.20 13.18
C TYR A 173 14.13 13.02 13.48
N PRO A 174 13.06 13.21 14.28
CA PRO A 174 12.07 12.14 14.47
C PRO A 174 11.31 11.82 13.18
N ALA A 175 11.03 12.80 12.31
CA ALA A 175 10.41 12.55 11.00
C ALA A 175 11.29 11.62 10.15
N ALA A 176 12.57 11.95 10.00
CA ALA A 176 13.55 11.18 9.24
C ALA A 176 13.71 9.75 9.76
N MET A 177 13.76 9.60 11.09
CA MET A 177 13.85 8.30 11.73
C MET A 177 12.61 7.44 11.45
N VAL A 178 11.41 8.00 11.66
CA VAL A 178 10.16 7.28 11.40
C VAL A 178 10.02 6.95 9.92
N HIS A 179 10.34 7.87 9.02
CA HIS A 179 10.26 7.65 7.59
C HIS A 179 11.19 6.52 7.12
N GLY A 180 12.47 6.59 7.52
CA GLY A 180 13.44 5.53 7.24
C GLY A 180 13.01 4.17 7.81
N LEU A 181 12.49 4.14 9.05
CA LEU A 181 11.98 2.91 9.66
C LEU A 181 10.78 2.35 8.90
N LEU A 182 9.86 3.20 8.42
CA LEU A 182 8.75 2.74 7.61
C LEU A 182 9.25 2.09 6.32
N HIS A 183 10.25 2.65 5.63
CA HIS A 183 10.86 1.99 4.46
C HIS A 183 11.47 0.63 4.80
N VAL A 184 12.18 0.52 5.92
CA VAL A 184 12.76 -0.75 6.38
C VAL A 184 11.67 -1.78 6.70
N VAL A 185 10.63 -1.38 7.44
CA VAL A 185 9.47 -2.23 7.73
C VAL A 185 8.82 -2.68 6.42
N TRP A 186 8.64 -1.80 5.45
CA TRP A 186 8.11 -2.20 4.15
C TRP A 186 9.00 -3.20 3.42
N GLY A 187 10.30 -2.95 3.35
CA GLY A 187 11.25 -3.82 2.65
C GLY A 187 11.38 -5.22 3.27
N TYR A 188 11.26 -5.33 4.60
CA TYR A 188 11.56 -6.57 5.31
C TYR A 188 10.37 -7.27 5.97
N CYS A 189 9.30 -6.55 6.31
CA CYS A 189 8.10 -7.13 6.92
C CYS A 189 7.07 -7.59 5.88
N LEU A 190 7.06 -6.99 4.68
CA LEU A 190 6.13 -7.39 3.61
C LEU A 190 6.23 -8.89 3.25
N PRO A 191 7.44 -9.47 3.09
CA PRO A 191 7.59 -10.90 2.81
C PRO A 191 7.18 -11.81 3.96
N VAL A 192 7.24 -11.32 5.21
CA VAL A 192 7.03 -12.14 6.40
C VAL A 192 5.55 -12.16 6.80
N PHE A 193 4.89 -11.00 6.80
CA PHE A 193 3.53 -10.84 7.32
C PHE A 193 2.47 -10.66 6.24
N GLY A 194 2.90 -10.51 4.99
CA GLY A 194 2.04 -10.31 3.83
C GLY A 194 1.52 -8.88 3.68
N ILE A 195 1.05 -8.58 2.46
CA ILE A 195 0.54 -7.24 2.09
C ILE A 195 -0.53 -6.71 3.05
N PRO A 196 -1.59 -7.46 3.44
CA PRO A 196 -2.67 -6.90 4.25
C PRO A 196 -2.17 -6.37 5.59
N THR A 197 -1.43 -7.19 6.34
CA THR A 197 -0.93 -6.86 7.67
C THR A 197 -0.05 -5.62 7.64
N VAL A 198 0.96 -5.61 6.74
CA VAL A 198 1.88 -4.47 6.62
C VAL A 198 1.15 -3.21 6.17
N SER A 199 0.20 -3.32 5.23
CA SER A 199 -0.57 -2.16 4.75
C SER A 199 -1.42 -1.53 5.86
N TYR A 200 -2.13 -2.35 6.65
CA TYR A 200 -2.98 -1.83 7.73
C TYR A 200 -2.18 -1.23 8.88
N VAL A 201 -1.09 -1.89 9.30
CA VAL A 201 -0.21 -1.35 10.34
C VAL A 201 0.37 -0.01 9.88
N THR A 202 0.86 0.06 8.64
CA THR A 202 1.40 1.31 8.10
C THR A 202 0.33 2.39 8.03
N LEU A 203 -0.89 2.07 7.57
CA LEU A 203 -2.00 3.03 7.53
C LEU A 203 -2.32 3.61 8.91
N VAL A 204 -2.37 2.77 9.95
CA VAL A 204 -2.63 3.24 11.32
C VAL A 204 -1.52 4.17 11.80
N LEU A 205 -0.26 3.82 11.52
CA LEU A 205 0.89 4.64 11.91
C LEU A 205 0.87 5.99 11.18
N THR A 206 0.67 6.00 9.86
CA THR A 206 0.69 7.25 9.09
C THR A 206 -0.55 8.11 9.34
N LEU A 207 -1.69 7.49 9.64
CA LEU A 207 -2.86 8.22 10.13
C LEU A 207 -2.57 8.91 11.46
N ALA A 208 -1.93 8.22 12.42
CA ALA A 208 -1.54 8.84 13.69
C ALA A 208 -0.59 10.02 13.45
N MET A 209 0.37 9.89 12.54
CA MET A 209 1.32 10.95 12.21
C MET A 209 0.64 12.16 11.57
N PHE A 210 -0.28 11.91 10.63
CA PHE A 210 -1.13 12.94 10.04
C PHE A 210 -1.94 13.68 11.10
N LEU A 211 -2.61 12.95 11.99
CA LEU A 211 -3.41 13.53 13.08
C LEU A 211 -2.55 14.35 14.05
N ILE A 212 -1.35 13.88 14.41
CA ILE A 212 -0.39 14.66 15.21
C ILE A 212 -0.06 15.96 14.47
N GLY A 213 0.19 15.90 13.15
CA GLY A 213 0.41 17.09 12.33
C GLY A 213 -0.75 18.08 12.40
N LEU A 214 -2.00 17.62 12.27
CA LEU A 214 -3.18 18.47 12.42
C LEU A 214 -3.31 19.08 13.82
N ALA A 215 -2.99 18.30 14.86
CA ALA A 215 -3.06 18.74 16.25
C ALA A 215 -2.02 19.82 16.58
N LEU A 216 -0.81 19.74 16.01
CA LEU A 216 0.23 20.78 16.17
C LEU A 216 -0.25 22.16 15.69
N PHE A 217 -1.07 22.21 14.65
CA PHE A 217 -1.68 23.45 14.14
C PHE A 217 -3.06 23.75 14.74
N GLY A 218 -3.51 22.99 15.74
CA GLY A 218 -4.79 23.22 16.44
C GLY A 218 -6.04 22.96 15.59
N LEU A 219 -5.94 22.17 14.52
CA LEU A 219 -7.07 21.85 13.64
C LEU A 219 -7.99 20.77 14.24
N ILE A 220 -7.47 19.99 15.18
CA ILE A 220 -8.19 18.95 15.92
C ILE A 220 -7.75 18.97 17.40
N VAL A 221 -8.60 18.46 18.28
CA VAL A 221 -8.44 18.44 19.75
C VAL A 221 -8.04 17.06 20.25
#